data_AF-A0AAW9J509-F1
#
_entry.id   AF-A0AAW9J509-F1
#
_cell.length_a   1.000
_cell.length_b   1.000
_cell.length_c   1.000
_cell.angle_alpha   90.00
_cell.angle_beta   90.00
_cell.angle_gamma   90.00
#
_symmetry.space_group_name_H-M   'P 1'
#
loop_
_entity.id
_entity.type
_entity.pdbx_description
1 polymer ?
#
loop_
_entity_poly.entity_id
_entity_poly.type
_entity_poly.pdbx_seq_one_letter_code
_entity_poly.pdbx_strand_id
1 'polypeptide(L)'
;MKKQFSEFKEFIKDKNVAVVGIGVSNIPLIRFLVKLGAKVTAFDKKNREELVDIAKEFNELSVALELGEGYLDKLSGFDVVFKTPSMRIDCDALLKVKNEGAYITSEMEEFVRYCKGKVYGITGSDGKTCPLYT
;
A
#
# COMPACT_ATOMS: atom_id res chain seq x y z
N MET A 1 1.46 20.28 14.36
CA MET A 1 1.30 20.81 12.99
C MET A 1 0.43 19.85 12.18
N LYS A 2 -0.75 20.29 11.74
CA LYS A 2 -1.67 19.49 10.91
C LYS A 2 -1.14 19.52 9.47
N LYS A 3 -0.41 18.49 9.02
CA LYS A 3 -0.04 18.38 7.61
C LYS A 3 -1.33 18.32 6.78
N GLN A 4 -1.46 19.21 5.81
CA GLN A 4 -2.64 19.25 4.97
C GLN A 4 -2.56 18.15 3.90
N PHE A 5 -3.70 17.54 3.58
CA PHE A 5 -3.81 16.53 2.51
C PHE A 5 -3.24 17.03 1.17
N SER A 6 -3.26 18.34 0.92
CA SER A 6 -2.62 18.97 -0.23
C SER A 6 -1.11 18.73 -0.30
N GLU A 7 -0.39 18.83 0.83
CA GLU A 7 1.05 18.59 0.88
C GLU A 7 1.38 17.14 0.52
N PHE A 8 0.56 16.20 0.99
CA PHE A 8 0.73 14.78 0.64
C PHE A 8 0.49 14.53 -0.85
N LYS A 9 -0.55 15.15 -1.41
CA LYS A 9 -0.85 15.06 -2.84
C LYS A 9 0.33 15.56 -3.68
N GLU A 10 0.94 16.68 -3.31
CA GLU A 10 2.12 17.19 -4.02
C GLU A 10 3.35 16.32 -3.78
N PHE A 11 3.53 15.81 -2.56
CA PHE A 11 4.65 14.94 -2.21
C PHE A 11 4.63 13.62 -3.00
N ILE A 12 3.46 13.01 -3.18
CA ILE A 12 3.32 11.67 -3.80
C ILE A 12 3.19 11.73 -5.32
N LYS A 13 2.85 12.89 -5.88
CA LYS A 13 2.72 13.07 -7.33
C LYS A 13 4.06 12.80 -8.02
N ASP A 14 4.02 12.05 -9.11
CA ASP A 14 5.19 11.65 -9.91
C ASP A 14 6.25 10.80 -9.17
N LYS A 15 5.99 10.41 -7.91
CA LYS A 15 6.86 9.52 -7.12
C LYS A 15 6.69 8.06 -7.51
N ASN A 16 7.78 7.31 -7.41
CA ASN A 16 7.75 5.86 -7.56
C ASN A 16 7.34 5.24 -6.22
N VAL A 17 6.16 4.64 -6.21
CA VAL A 17 5.55 4.09 -4.99
C VAL A 17 5.44 2.59 -5.13
N ALA A 18 6.07 1.85 -4.22
CA ALA A 18 5.88 0.41 -4.09
C ALA A 18 4.79 0.11 -3.05
N VAL A 19 3.89 -0.81 -3.36
CA VAL A 19 2.90 -1.33 -2.40
C VAL A 19 3.09 -2.83 -2.26
N VAL A 20 3.50 -3.27 -1.09
CA VAL A 20 3.85 -4.65 -0.76
C VAL A 20 2.68 -5.34 -0.06
N GLY A 21 2.03 -6.24 -0.80
CA GLY A 21 0.84 -6.99 -0.44
C GLY A 21 -0.41 -6.43 -1.15
N ILE A 22 -0.96 -7.16 -2.12
CA ILE A 22 -2.22 -6.86 -2.80
C ILE A 22 -3.36 -7.53 -2.01
N GLY A 23 -3.70 -6.90 -0.88
CA GLY A 23 -4.83 -7.28 -0.05
C GLY A 23 -6.07 -6.40 -0.26
N VAL A 24 -7.20 -6.81 0.32
CA VAL A 24 -8.46 -6.05 0.29
C VAL A 24 -8.28 -4.60 0.76
N SER A 25 -7.40 -4.37 1.74
CA SER A 25 -7.12 -3.04 2.28
C SER A 25 -6.18 -2.20 1.40
N ASN A 26 -5.22 -2.84 0.71
CA ASN A 26 -4.24 -2.14 -0.12
C ASN A 26 -4.77 -1.80 -1.53
N ILE A 27 -5.77 -2.52 -2.04
CA ILE A 27 -6.41 -2.21 -3.33
C ILE A 27 -6.95 -0.76 -3.40
N PRO A 28 -7.77 -0.28 -2.44
CA PRO A 28 -8.24 1.11 -2.46
C PRO A 28 -7.11 2.12 -2.29
N LEU A 29 -6.05 1.78 -1.53
CA LEU A 29 -4.85 2.62 -1.40
C LEU A 29 -4.15 2.78 -2.76
N ILE A 30 -3.94 1.69 -3.50
CA ILE A 30 -3.32 1.72 -4.84
C ILE A 30 -4.13 2.61 -5.78
N ARG A 31 -5.45 2.40 -5.85
CA ARG A 31 -6.35 3.25 -6.67
C ARG A 31 -6.23 4.73 -6.28
N PHE A 32 -6.12 5.01 -4.99
CA PHE A 32 -5.99 6.37 -4.50
C PHE A 32 -4.67 7.01 -4.91
N LEU A 33 -3.56 6.31 -4.71
CA LEU A 33 -2.21 6.78 -5.10
C LEU A 33 -2.11 7.06 -6.60
N VAL A 34 -2.66 6.18 -7.43
CA VAL A 34 -2.75 6.38 -8.89
C VAL A 34 -3.55 7.65 -9.22
N LYS A 35 -4.70 7.87 -8.55
CA LYS A 35 -5.50 9.09 -8.73
C LYS A 35 -4.77 10.37 -8.31
N LEU A 36 -3.81 10.27 -7.39
CA LEU A 36 -2.95 11.40 -7.00
C LEU A 36 -1.79 11.64 -7.99
N GLY A 37 -1.60 10.77 -8.97
CA GLY A 37 -0.55 10.86 -9.98
C GLY A 37 0.75 10.16 -9.58
N ALA A 38 0.71 9.24 -8.62
CA ALA A 38 1.86 8.43 -8.25
C ALA A 38 2.08 7.30 -9.26
N LYS A 39 3.34 6.91 -9.48
CA LYS A 39 3.72 5.73 -10.27
C LYS A 39 3.75 4.51 -9.36
N VAL A 40 2.64 3.79 -9.31
CA VAL A 40 2.46 2.69 -8.37
C VAL A 40 2.91 1.36 -8.98
N THR A 41 3.73 0.63 -8.22
CA THR A 41 4.06 -0.78 -8.47
C THR A 41 3.57 -1.62 -7.30
N ALA A 42 2.71 -2.60 -7.58
CA ALA A 42 2.18 -3.49 -6.57
C ALA A 42 2.94 -4.82 -6.57
N PHE A 43 3.27 -5.29 -5.37
CA PHE A 43 4.15 -6.41 -5.08
C PHE A 43 3.37 -7.46 -4.30
N ASP A 44 3.28 -8.70 -4.79
CA ASP A 44 2.63 -9.79 -4.05
C ASP A 44 3.33 -11.14 -4.28
N LYS A 45 3.27 -12.02 -3.28
CA LYS A 45 3.72 -13.40 -3.41
C LYS A 45 2.79 -14.22 -4.31
N LYS A 46 1.50 -13.87 -4.34
CA LYS A 46 0.48 -14.51 -5.18
C LYS A 46 0.83 -14.38 -6.65
N ASN A 47 0.44 -15.38 -7.42
CA ASN A 47 0.61 -15.36 -8.87
C ASN A 47 -0.50 -14.56 -9.55
N ARG A 48 -0.26 -14.16 -10.79
CA ARG A 48 -1.23 -13.42 -11.62
C ARG A 48 -2.56 -14.17 -11.78
N GLU A 49 -2.53 -15.49 -11.76
CA GLU A 49 -3.69 -16.38 -11.86
C GLU A 49 -4.62 -16.30 -10.63
N GLU A 50 -4.08 -15.98 -9.45
CA GLU A 50 -4.87 -15.78 -8.23
C GLU A 50 -5.45 -14.37 -8.13
N LEU A 51 -4.90 -13.44 -8.91
CA LEU A 51 -5.24 -12.02 -8.91
C LEU A 51 -5.79 -11.57 -10.25
N VAL A 52 -6.35 -12.46 -11.08
CA VAL A 52 -6.71 -12.14 -12.48
C VAL A 52 -7.56 -10.87 -12.61
N ASP A 53 -8.60 -10.73 -11.79
CA ASP A 53 -9.49 -9.57 -11.85
C ASP A 53 -8.79 -8.27 -11.41
N ILE A 54 -8.05 -8.33 -10.31
CA ILE A 54 -7.27 -7.19 -9.81
C ILE A 54 -6.14 -6.83 -10.78
N ALA A 55 -5.49 -7.82 -11.38
CA ALA A 55 -4.41 -7.62 -12.31
C ALA A 55 -4.89 -6.97 -13.61
N LYS A 56 -6.10 -7.31 -14.08
CA LYS A 56 -6.74 -6.62 -15.20
C LYS A 56 -7.02 -5.16 -14.86
N GLU A 57 -7.66 -4.93 -13.72
CA GLU A 57 -7.99 -3.58 -13.26
C GLU A 57 -6.74 -2.71 -13.08
N PHE A 58 -5.70 -3.25 -12.45
CA PHE A 58 -4.45 -2.51 -12.21
C PHE A 58 -3.71 -2.22 -13.52
N ASN A 59 -3.78 -3.14 -14.49
CA ASN A 59 -3.25 -2.88 -15.82
C ASN A 59 -4.00 -1.74 -16.53
N GLU A 60 -5.32 -1.65 -16.38
CA GLU A 60 -6.12 -0.51 -16.89
C GLU A 60 -5.74 0.82 -16.19
N LEU A 61 -5.40 0.75 -14.91
CA LEU A 61 -4.91 1.88 -14.11
C LEU A 61 -3.43 2.20 -14.32
N SER A 62 -2.74 1.53 -15.26
CA SER A 62 -1.29 1.68 -15.52
C SER A 62 -0.41 1.40 -14.27
N VAL A 63 -0.87 0.51 -13.40
CA VAL A 63 -0.14 0.02 -12.22
C VAL A 63 0.72 -1.17 -12.63
N ALA A 64 2.00 -1.11 -12.32
CA ALA A 64 2.91 -2.23 -12.54
C ALA A 64 2.67 -3.33 -11.48
N LEU A 65 2.80 -4.59 -11.87
CA LEU A 65 2.57 -5.75 -11.01
C LEU A 65 3.81 -6.63 -10.97
N GLU A 66 4.36 -6.82 -9.78
CA GLU A 66 5.47 -7.72 -9.51
C GLU A 66 4.98 -8.86 -8.63
N LEU A 67 4.83 -10.03 -9.24
CA LEU A 67 4.15 -11.19 -8.67
C LEU A 67 5.06 -12.42 -8.64
N GLY A 68 4.83 -13.30 -7.67
CA GLY A 68 5.45 -14.63 -7.60
C GLY A 68 6.52 -14.77 -6.51
N GLU A 69 7.28 -15.88 -6.58
CA GLU A 69 8.40 -16.11 -5.66
C GLU A 69 9.57 -15.16 -6.00
N GLY A 70 10.09 -14.45 -4.98
CA GLY A 70 11.12 -13.43 -5.18
C GLY A 70 10.59 -12.05 -5.58
N TYR A 71 9.28 -11.79 -5.44
CA TYR A 71 8.70 -10.47 -5.72
C TYR A 71 9.42 -9.31 -4.99
N LEU A 72 9.99 -9.59 -3.82
CA LEU A 72 10.74 -8.63 -3.02
C LEU A 72 12.14 -8.31 -3.57
N ASP A 73 12.74 -9.16 -4.41
CA ASP A 73 14.08 -8.92 -4.95
C ASP A 73 14.11 -7.71 -5.89
N LYS A 74 12.97 -7.42 -6.52
CA LYS A 74 12.76 -6.26 -7.38
C LYS A 74 12.32 -5.00 -6.64
N LEU A 75 12.17 -5.08 -5.32
CA LEU A 75 11.86 -3.94 -4.47
C LEU A 75 13.13 -3.10 -4.30
N SER A 76 13.43 -2.23 -5.27
CA SER A 76 14.58 -1.30 -5.25
C SER A 76 14.31 -0.07 -6.10
N GLY A 77 14.86 1.09 -5.71
CA GLY A 77 14.71 2.34 -6.46
C GLY A 77 13.35 3.03 -6.31
N PHE A 78 12.61 2.73 -5.24
CA PHE A 78 11.33 3.36 -4.92
C PHE A 78 11.51 4.51 -3.92
N ASP A 79 10.77 5.60 -4.11
CA ASP A 79 10.77 6.72 -3.17
C ASP A 79 9.99 6.39 -1.90
N VAL A 80 8.86 5.68 -2.05
CA VAL A 80 7.92 5.36 -0.97
C VAL A 80 7.53 3.90 -1.06
N VAL A 81 7.56 3.20 0.07
CA VAL A 81 7.20 1.78 0.16
C VAL A 81 6.11 1.61 1.22
N PHE A 82 4.92 1.20 0.78
CA PHE A 82 3.81 0.82 1.65
C PHE A 82 3.87 -0.68 1.92
N LYS A 83 4.16 -1.08 3.15
CA LYS A 83 4.16 -2.49 3.55
C LYS A 83 2.82 -2.89 4.14
N THR A 84 2.41 -4.14 3.90
CA THR A 84 1.33 -4.77 4.65
C THR A 84 1.71 -4.93 6.15
N PRO A 85 0.77 -4.79 7.10
CA PRO A 85 1.04 -4.94 8.54
C PRO A 85 1.68 -6.28 8.88
N SER A 86 1.28 -7.35 8.19
CA SER A 86 1.78 -8.71 8.40
C SER A 86 3.23 -8.93 8.00
N MET A 87 3.84 -7.99 7.27
CA MET A 87 5.22 -8.10 6.83
C MET A 87 6.17 -7.56 7.90
N ARG A 88 7.15 -8.39 8.29
CA ARG A 88 8.17 -7.98 9.25
C ARG A 88 9.09 -6.93 8.63
N ILE A 89 9.43 -5.92 9.43
CA ILE A 89 10.24 -4.77 8.99
C ILE A 89 11.73 -5.10 8.83
N ASP A 90 12.19 -6.21 9.40
CA ASP A 90 13.56 -6.71 9.38
C ASP A 90 13.87 -7.62 8.18
N CYS A 91 12.96 -7.68 7.19
CA CYS A 91 13.23 -8.40 5.95
C CYS A 91 14.33 -7.70 5.14
N ASP A 92 15.28 -8.47 4.59
CA ASP A 92 16.43 -7.95 3.84
C ASP A 92 16.03 -6.99 2.72
N ALA A 93 14.92 -7.27 2.01
CA ALA A 93 14.40 -6.40 0.96
C ALA A 93 13.97 -5.02 1.49
N LEU A 94 13.33 -4.97 2.66
CA LEU A 94 12.94 -3.70 3.30
C LEU A 94 14.16 -2.96 3.84
N LEU A 95 15.13 -3.68 4.39
CA LEU A 95 16.40 -3.08 4.82
C LEU A 95 17.15 -2.46 3.64
N LYS A 96 17.17 -3.14 2.49
CA LYS A 96 17.79 -2.64 1.26
C LYS A 96 17.18 -1.31 0.81
N VAL A 97 15.86 -1.26 0.61
CA VAL A 97 15.21 0.01 0.22
C VAL A 97 15.32 1.10 1.29
N LYS A 98 15.34 0.72 2.57
CA LYS A 98 15.60 1.67 3.65
C LYS A 98 16.99 2.31 3.51
N ASN A 99 18.00 1.50 3.20
CA ASN A 99 19.37 1.97 2.99
C ASN A 99 19.50 2.81 1.71
N GLU A 100 18.64 2.58 0.70
CA GLU A 100 18.52 3.42 -0.49
C GLU A 100 17.83 4.77 -0.21
N GLY A 101 17.28 4.97 0.99
CA GLY A 101 16.60 6.21 1.40
C GLY A 101 15.10 6.21 1.15
N ALA A 102 14.50 5.06 0.82
CA ALA A 102 13.06 4.95 0.62
C ALA A 102 12.29 5.21 1.93
N TYR A 103 11.17 5.92 1.83
CA TYR A 103 10.25 6.12 2.95
C TYR A 103 9.36 4.89 3.11
N ILE A 104 9.67 4.05 4.10
CA ILE A 104 8.88 2.85 4.42
C ILE A 104 7.78 3.24 5.39
N THR A 105 6.53 2.95 5.02
CA THR A 105 5.35 3.22 5.84
C THR A 105 4.31 2.10 5.69
N SER A 106 3.21 2.18 6.43
CA SER A 106 2.10 1.22 6.35
C SER A 106 0.78 1.93 6.04
N GLU A 107 -0.15 1.20 5.40
CA GLU A 107 -1.48 1.72 5.06
C GLU A 107 -2.17 2.36 6.27
N MET A 108 -2.22 1.66 7.41
CA MET A 108 -2.89 2.17 8.61
C MET A 108 -2.27 3.47 9.14
N GLU A 109 -0.95 3.62 9.07
CA GLU A 109 -0.27 4.79 9.61
C GLU A 109 -0.49 6.03 8.74
N GLU A 110 -0.47 5.88 7.41
CA GLU A 110 -0.69 7.00 6.48
C GLU A 110 -2.17 7.32 6.33
N PHE A 111 -3.06 6.32 6.35
CA PHE A 111 -4.51 6.55 6.32
C PHE A 111 -4.94 7.35 7.55
N VAL A 112 -4.43 7.03 8.75
CA VAL A 112 -4.68 7.82 9.96
C VAL A 112 -4.04 9.21 9.90
N ARG A 113 -2.84 9.33 9.29
CA ARG A 113 -2.10 10.59 9.23
C ARG A 113 -2.69 11.58 8.22
N TYR A 114 -3.30 11.12 7.12
CA TYR A 114 -3.70 11.96 6.00
C TYR A 114 -5.21 11.98 5.69
N CYS A 115 -5.99 10.97 6.07
CA CYS A 115 -7.46 11.04 5.97
C CYS A 115 -8.03 11.86 7.14
N LYS A 116 -8.59 13.03 6.85
CA LYS A 116 -9.46 13.81 7.76
C LYS A 116 -10.80 13.13 8.10
N GLY A 117 -11.07 11.94 7.55
CA GLY A 117 -12.24 11.16 7.94
C GLY A 117 -12.03 10.62 9.34
N LYS A 118 -13.01 10.80 10.24
CA LYS A 118 -13.04 10.16 11.56
C LYS A 118 -12.65 8.68 11.42
N VAL A 119 -11.43 8.32 11.80
CA VAL A 119 -11.02 6.93 11.90
C VAL A 119 -11.64 6.40 13.19
N TYR A 120 -12.76 5.69 13.05
CA TYR A 120 -13.28 4.87 14.14
C TYR A 120 -12.39 3.63 14.23
N GLY A 121 -11.31 3.72 15.01
CA GLY A 121 -10.47 2.58 15.33
C GLY A 121 -11.26 1.59 16.19
N ILE A 122 -11.90 0.60 15.58
CA ILE A 122 -12.37 -0.57 16.32
C ILE A 122 -11.15 -1.47 16.49
N THR A 123 -10.37 -1.25 17.54
CA THR A 123 -9.36 -2.21 17.99
C THR A 123 -10.11 -3.38 18.63
N GLY A 124 -10.51 -4.35 17.82
CA GLY A 124 -11.05 -5.62 18.29
C GLY A 124 -9.90 -6.52 18.70
N SER A 125 -9.55 -6.53 19.99
CA SER A 125 -9.11 -7.77 20.62
C SER A 125 -10.40 -8.42 21.11
N ASP A 126 -10.77 -9.52 20.47
CA ASP A 126 -11.93 -10.36 20.74
C ASP A 126 -13.32 -9.90 20.24
N GLY A 127 -13.82 -10.68 19.26
CA GLY A 127 -15.23 -11.03 19.06
C GLY A 127 -16.27 -9.92 18.89
N LYS A 128 -16.53 -9.50 17.63
CA LYS A 128 -17.86 -8.99 17.25
C LYS A 128 -18.28 -9.57 15.90
N THR A 129 -18.75 -10.81 15.97
CA THR A 129 -19.75 -11.31 15.03
C THR A 129 -20.94 -10.34 15.02
N CYS A 130 -21.41 -9.99 13.83
CA CYS A 130 -22.67 -9.28 13.56
C CYS A 130 -23.83 -9.88 14.39
N PRO A 131 -24.84 -9.09 14.80
CA PRO A 131 -25.91 -8.78 13.85
C PRO A 131 -26.44 -7.34 13.90
N LEU A 132 -26.77 -6.82 12.72
CA LEU A 132 -27.80 -5.82 12.51
C LEU A 132 -29.14 -6.31 13.06
N TYR A 133 -29.83 -5.53 13.88
CA TYR A 133 -31.30 -5.46 13.84
C TYR A 133 -31.76 -4.04 14.17
N THR A 134 -32.83 -3.69 13.47
CA THR A 134 -33.66 -2.46 13.40
C THR A 134 -33.93 -1.76 14.72
#